data_AF-A0A453S7V2-F1
#
_entry.id   AF-A0A453S7V2-F1
#
_cell.length_a   1.000
_cell.length_b   1.000
_cell.length_c   1.000
_cell.angle_alpha   90.00
_cell.angle_beta   90.00
_cell.angle_gamma   90.00
#
_symmetry.space_group_name_H-M   'P 1'
#
loop_
_entity.id
_entity.type
_entity.pdbx_description
1 polymer ?
#
loop_
_entity_poly.entity_id
_entity_poly.type
_entity_poly.pdbx_seq_one_letter_code
_entity_poly.pdbx_strand_id
1 'polypeptide(L)'
;MKSGPVLAQEGVKYHEPEYWKFGEWGNKYFRHASGQLYAISKDLASYISINQHVLHKYANEDVSIGAWFIGVDAEHVDDRRLCCGTHPECERKAQAGNVCAASFDWSCSGICKSADRIKEVHRRCGESANAIWNATF
;
A
#
# COMPACT_ATOMS: atom_id res chain seq x y z
N MET A 1 -1.60 -7.51 1.19
CA MET A 1 -2.41 -7.05 2.36
C MET A 1 -1.85 -7.63 3.66
N LYS A 2 -2.10 -7.00 4.82
CA LYS A 2 -1.65 -7.53 6.13
C LYS A 2 -2.65 -7.27 7.27
N SER A 3 -2.41 -7.93 8.40
CA SER A 3 -2.95 -7.61 9.73
C SER A 3 -1.80 -7.67 10.74
N GLY A 4 -1.37 -6.52 11.23
CA GLY A 4 -0.25 -6.38 12.17
C GLY A 4 -0.74 -6.00 13.57
N PRO A 5 0.13 -6.10 14.60
CA PRO A 5 -0.21 -5.67 15.95
C PRO A 5 -0.58 -4.19 15.97
N VAL A 6 -1.56 -3.83 16.80
CA VAL A 6 -1.91 -2.45 17.07
C VAL A 6 -0.77 -1.80 17.86
N LEU A 7 -0.33 -0.62 17.43
CA LEU A 7 0.78 0.10 18.04
C LEU A 7 0.31 0.86 19.29
N ALA A 8 -0.05 0.11 20.34
CA ALA A 8 -0.63 0.65 21.58
C ALA A 8 0.41 1.28 22.53
N GLN A 9 1.70 1.03 22.33
CA GLN A 9 2.76 1.59 23.18
C GLN A 9 3.02 3.06 22.84
N GLU A 10 3.05 3.93 23.84
CA GLU A 10 3.44 5.34 23.66
C GLU A 10 4.90 5.47 23.21
N GLY A 11 5.19 6.52 22.43
CA GLY A 11 6.56 6.85 21.98
C GLY A 11 7.04 6.09 20.74
N VAL A 12 6.27 5.13 20.21
CA VAL A 12 6.58 4.55 18.89
C VAL A 12 5.95 5.35 17.75
N LYS A 13 6.56 5.27 16.56
CA LYS A 13 6.01 5.87 15.35
C LYS A 13 4.64 5.26 15.06
N TYR A 14 3.64 6.12 14.81
CA TYR A 14 2.23 5.72 14.60
C TYR A 14 1.59 5.05 15.82
N HIS A 15 2.00 5.42 17.05
CA HIS A 15 1.23 5.08 18.24
C HIS A 15 -0.26 5.40 18.03
N GLU A 16 -1.13 4.44 18.30
CA GLU A 16 -2.57 4.55 18.17
C GLU A 16 -3.20 4.85 19.55
N PRO A 17 -3.60 6.11 19.83
CA PRO A 17 -4.14 6.48 21.14
C PRO A 17 -5.45 5.76 21.44
N GLU A 18 -6.23 5.44 20.41
CA GLU A 18 -7.51 4.76 20.52
C GLU A 18 -7.39 3.25 20.26
N TYR A 19 -6.24 2.65 20.64
CA TYR A 19 -5.96 1.22 20.42
C TYR A 19 -7.03 0.29 20.98
N TRP A 20 -7.71 0.73 22.05
CA TRP A 20 -8.80 0.01 22.71
C TRP A 20 -10.00 -0.25 21.78
N LYS A 21 -10.17 0.54 20.71
CA LYS A 21 -11.21 0.30 19.68
C LYS A 21 -10.96 -0.98 18.88
N PHE A 22 -9.74 -1.49 18.88
CA PHE A 22 -9.37 -2.76 18.25
C PHE A 22 -9.44 -3.95 19.24
N GLY A 23 -10.02 -3.73 20.43
CA GLY A 23 -10.16 -4.71 21.50
C GLY A 23 -9.04 -4.61 22.53
N GLU A 24 -8.54 -5.76 22.98
CA GLU A 24 -7.57 -5.85 24.06
C GLU A 24 -6.12 -5.60 23.62
N TRP A 25 -5.24 -5.37 24.59
CA TRP A 25 -3.82 -5.22 24.35
C TRP A 25 -3.24 -6.45 23.63
N GLY A 26 -2.45 -6.21 22.58
CA GLY A 26 -1.88 -7.28 21.75
C GLY A 26 -2.76 -7.68 20.56
N ASN A 27 -3.96 -7.12 20.44
CA ASN A 27 -4.78 -7.31 19.24
C ASN A 27 -4.13 -6.73 17.99
N LYS A 28 -4.67 -7.14 16.85
CA LYS A 28 -4.20 -6.75 15.52
C LYS A 28 -5.18 -5.78 14.88
N TYR A 29 -4.65 -4.88 14.06
CA TYR A 29 -5.48 -4.10 13.14
C TYR A 29 -6.27 -5.04 12.22
N PHE A 30 -7.45 -4.58 11.81
CA PHE A 30 -8.19 -5.22 10.73
C PHE A 30 -7.34 -5.34 9.46
N ARG A 31 -7.71 -6.26 8.57
CA ARG A 31 -6.95 -6.50 7.34
C ARG A 31 -6.99 -5.25 6.46
N HIS A 32 -5.81 -4.72 6.13
CA HIS A 32 -5.67 -3.52 5.31
C HIS A 32 -4.59 -3.72 4.23
N ALA A 33 -4.65 -2.90 3.18
CA ALA A 33 -3.53 -2.75 2.27
C ALA A 33 -2.41 -2.06 3.06
N SER A 34 -1.26 -2.72 3.18
CA SER A 34 -0.08 -2.11 3.78
C SER A 34 1.00 -2.10 2.73
N GLY A 35 1.57 -0.93 2.51
CA GLY A 35 2.49 -0.69 1.43
C GLY A 35 2.38 0.75 0.96
N GLN A 36 3.14 1.08 -0.07
CA GLN A 36 3.20 2.45 -0.58
C GLN A 36 2.12 2.78 -1.60
N LEU A 37 1.51 1.75 -2.17
CA LEU A 37 0.55 1.90 -3.24
C LEU A 37 -0.66 1.01 -2.98
N TYR A 38 -1.82 1.62 -3.07
CA TYR A 38 -3.11 0.97 -3.18
C TYR A 38 -3.90 1.69 -4.27
N ALA A 39 -4.85 1.00 -4.86
CA ALA A 39 -5.78 1.57 -5.81
C ALA A 39 -7.20 1.34 -5.28
N ILE A 40 -8.08 2.28 -5.59
CA ILE A 40 -9.50 2.21 -5.27
C ILE A 40 -10.32 2.53 -6.52
N SER A 41 -11.50 1.93 -6.61
CA SER A 41 -12.45 2.28 -7.66
C SER A 41 -12.93 3.73 -7.50
N LYS A 42 -13.35 4.33 -8.61
CA LYS A 42 -13.91 5.69 -8.63
C LYS A 42 -15.10 5.84 -7.68
N ASP A 43 -15.96 4.83 -7.63
CA ASP A 43 -17.17 4.85 -6.79
C ASP A 43 -16.82 4.83 -5.31
N LEU A 44 -15.84 4.01 -4.92
CA LEU A 44 -15.35 3.95 -3.54
C LEU A 44 -14.67 5.25 -3.13
N ALA A 45 -13.86 5.84 -4.03
CA ALA A 45 -13.25 7.15 -3.80
C ALA A 45 -14.29 8.26 -3.61
N SER A 46 -15.34 8.25 -4.45
CA SER A 46 -16.45 9.20 -4.37
C SER A 46 -17.21 9.06 -3.06
N TYR A 47 -17.51 7.82 -2.66
CA TYR A 47 -18.16 7.52 -1.37
C TYR A 47 -17.35 8.07 -0.19
N ILE A 48 -16.04 7.85 -0.17
CA ILE A 48 -15.16 8.38 0.88
C ILE A 48 -15.17 9.91 0.89
N SER A 49 -15.08 10.55 -0.28
CA SER A 49 -15.06 12.01 -0.39
C SER A 49 -16.34 12.66 0.16
N ILE A 50 -17.50 12.10 -0.18
CA ILE A 50 -18.82 12.58 0.28
C ILE A 50 -18.97 12.39 1.79
N ASN A 51 -18.56 11.22 2.32
CA ASN A 51 -18.80 10.84 3.70
C ASN A 51 -17.63 11.16 4.65
N GLN A 52 -16.59 11.86 4.19
CA GLN A 52 -15.35 12.09 4.95
C GLN A 52 -15.53 12.66 6.35
N HIS A 53 -16.63 13.36 6.62
CA HIS A 53 -16.95 13.99 7.90
C HIS A 53 -17.40 13.00 8.99
N VAL A 54 -17.86 11.80 8.61
CA VAL A 54 -18.19 10.70 9.55
C VAL A 54 -17.14 9.59 9.58
N LEU A 55 -16.18 9.63 8.66
CA LEU A 55 -15.13 8.61 8.56
C LEU A 55 -14.04 8.84 9.62
N HIS A 56 -13.93 7.90 10.54
CA HIS A 56 -12.94 7.96 11.60
C HIS A 56 -11.52 7.72 11.05
N LYS A 57 -10.56 8.54 11.46
CA LYS A 57 -9.15 8.45 11.06
C LYS A 57 -8.33 7.94 12.24
N TYR A 58 -7.55 6.90 12.00
CA TYR A 58 -6.57 6.34 12.92
C TYR A 58 -5.21 6.99 12.71
N ALA A 59 -4.26 6.75 13.63
CA ALA A 59 -2.92 7.32 13.56
C ALA A 59 -2.14 6.90 12.30
N ASN A 60 -2.52 5.77 11.68
CA ASN A 60 -1.96 5.30 10.43
C ASN A 60 -3.00 5.41 9.29
N GLU A 61 -2.59 5.97 8.16
CA GLU A 61 -3.46 6.17 6.98
C GLU A 61 -3.91 4.86 6.35
N ASP A 62 -3.02 3.86 6.25
CA ASP A 62 -3.33 2.52 5.72
C ASP A 62 -4.44 1.86 6.55
N VAL A 63 -4.40 2.05 7.87
CA VAL A 63 -5.39 1.51 8.82
C VAL A 63 -6.71 2.26 8.67
N SER A 64 -6.68 3.58 8.54
CA SER A 64 -7.87 4.41 8.30
C SER A 64 -8.62 3.96 7.05
N ILE A 65 -7.89 3.87 5.94
CA ILE A 65 -8.44 3.49 4.65
C ILE A 65 -8.97 2.05 4.68
N GLY A 66 -8.20 1.11 5.25
CA GLY A 66 -8.65 -0.27 5.41
C GLY A 66 -9.90 -0.42 6.27
N ALA A 67 -10.02 0.36 7.35
CA ALA A 67 -11.22 0.36 8.19
C ALA A 67 -12.46 0.87 7.43
N TRP A 68 -12.30 1.92 6.60
CA TRP A 68 -13.40 2.43 5.77
C TRP A 68 -13.88 1.39 4.77
N PHE A 69 -12.96 0.64 4.16
CA PHE A 69 -13.29 -0.40 3.20
C PHE A 69 -14.02 -1.58 3.83
N ILE A 70 -13.74 -1.92 5.09
CA ILE A 70 -14.46 -2.98 5.81
C ILE A 70 -15.87 -2.54 6.20
N GLY A 71 -16.08 -1.23 6.40
CA GLY A 71 -17.40 -0.67 6.68
C GLY A 71 -18.33 -0.66 5.46
N VAL A 72 -17.84 -1.04 4.27
CA VAL A 72 -18.61 -1.14 3.03
C VAL A 72 -18.36 -2.49 2.36
N ASP A 73 -19.22 -2.91 1.44
CA ASP A 73 -19.07 -4.20 0.74
C ASP A 73 -18.08 -4.07 -0.44
N ALA A 74 -16.81 -3.79 -0.14
CA ALA A 74 -15.75 -3.63 -1.14
C ALA A 74 -15.00 -4.94 -1.41
N GLU A 75 -14.74 -5.23 -2.69
CA GLU A 75 -13.85 -6.32 -3.08
C GLU A 75 -12.37 -5.95 -2.81
N HIS A 76 -11.66 -6.83 -2.11
CA HIS A 76 -10.26 -6.64 -1.76
C HIS A 76 -9.36 -7.52 -2.64
N VAL A 77 -8.56 -6.90 -3.50
CA VAL A 77 -7.62 -7.59 -4.38
C VAL A 77 -6.18 -7.46 -3.85
N ASP A 78 -5.51 -8.59 -3.66
CA ASP A 78 -4.12 -8.65 -3.18
C ASP A 78 -3.15 -8.93 -4.36
N ASP A 79 -2.85 -7.91 -5.15
CA ASP A 79 -1.93 -8.04 -6.29
C ASP A 79 -0.46 -8.01 -5.83
N ARG A 80 0.19 -9.17 -5.88
CA ARG A 80 1.59 -9.35 -5.45
C ARG A 80 2.61 -8.67 -6.36
N ARG A 81 2.21 -8.19 -7.55
CA ARG A 81 3.07 -7.38 -8.43
C ARG A 81 3.29 -5.97 -7.88
N LEU A 82 2.49 -5.54 -6.92
CA LEU A 82 2.69 -4.30 -6.14
C LEU A 82 3.68 -4.49 -4.98
N CYS A 83 4.10 -5.73 -4.72
CA CYS A 83 5.00 -6.10 -3.64
C CYS A 83 6.36 -6.55 -4.21
N CYS A 84 7.10 -5.64 -4.82
CA CYS A 84 8.44 -5.93 -5.34
C CYS A 84 9.50 -5.03 -4.71
N GLY A 85 10.61 -5.62 -4.28
CA GLY A 85 11.87 -4.92 -4.07
C GLY A 85 12.39 -4.29 -5.37
N THR A 86 13.08 -3.15 -5.29
CA THR A 86 13.71 -2.55 -6.48
C THR A 86 14.75 -3.49 -7.11
N HIS A 87 15.88 -3.75 -6.47
CA HIS A 87 16.92 -4.64 -6.99
C HIS A 87 17.31 -5.70 -5.95
N PRO A 88 17.55 -6.97 -6.34
CA PRO A 88 17.44 -7.56 -7.69
C PRO A 88 16.05 -8.12 -8.00
N GLU A 89 15.07 -7.90 -7.12
CA GLU A 89 13.78 -8.60 -7.18
C GLU A 89 12.95 -8.22 -8.40
N CYS A 90 12.84 -6.92 -8.74
CA CYS A 90 12.07 -6.49 -9.90
C CYS A 90 12.59 -7.12 -11.20
N GLU A 91 13.92 -7.20 -11.37
CA GLU A 91 14.57 -7.64 -12.60
C GLU A 91 14.33 -9.13 -12.80
N ARG A 92 14.52 -9.91 -11.74
CA ARG A 92 14.26 -11.35 -11.75
C ARG A 92 12.79 -11.64 -12.06
N LYS A 93 11.87 -10.87 -11.47
CA LYS A 93 10.44 -11.00 -11.71
C LYS A 93 10.06 -10.65 -13.14
N ALA A 94 10.66 -9.59 -13.71
CA ALA A 94 10.48 -9.23 -15.11
C ALA A 94 11.00 -10.33 -16.06
N GLN A 95 12.19 -10.89 -15.81
CA GLN A 95 12.76 -12.01 -16.60
C GLN A 95 11.88 -13.27 -16.56
N ALA A 96 11.18 -13.50 -15.44
CA ALA A 96 10.23 -14.60 -15.30
C ALA A 96 8.83 -14.32 -15.90
N GLY A 97 8.65 -13.19 -16.59
CA GLY A 97 7.35 -12.78 -17.16
C GLY A 97 6.33 -12.29 -16.15
N ASN A 98 6.72 -12.07 -14.88
CA ASN A 98 5.86 -11.56 -13.82
C ASN A 98 6.25 -10.13 -13.45
N VAL A 99 6.09 -9.20 -14.40
CA VAL A 99 6.51 -7.81 -14.24
C VAL A 99 5.85 -7.17 -13.01
N CYS A 100 6.66 -6.42 -12.26
CA CYS A 100 6.20 -5.69 -11.10
C CYS A 100 5.43 -4.43 -11.53
N ALA A 101 4.24 -4.25 -10.96
CA ALA A 101 3.45 -3.03 -11.16
C ALA A 101 3.96 -1.86 -10.28
N ALA A 102 4.60 -2.16 -9.16
CA ALA A 102 5.29 -1.18 -8.33
C ALA A 102 6.54 -1.79 -7.67
N SER A 103 7.58 -0.97 -7.48
CA SER A 103 8.82 -1.38 -6.80
C SER A 103 9.20 -0.41 -5.68
N PHE A 104 9.67 -0.93 -4.55
CA PHE A 104 10.09 -0.13 -3.39
C PHE A 104 11.24 -0.78 -2.63
N ASP A 105 11.82 -0.05 -1.68
CA ASP A 105 12.82 -0.53 -0.74
C ASP A 105 12.24 -0.54 0.68
N TRP A 106 12.27 -1.71 1.32
CA TRP A 106 11.74 -1.92 2.67
C TRP A 106 12.38 -1.00 3.72
N SER A 107 13.65 -0.66 3.57
CA SER A 107 14.43 0.09 4.56
C SER A 107 14.01 1.54 4.71
N CYS A 108 13.40 2.14 3.69
CA CYS A 108 13.02 3.56 3.71
C CYS A 108 11.56 3.81 3.36
N SER A 109 10.75 2.76 3.16
CA SER A 109 9.34 2.90 2.76
C SER A 109 9.24 3.84 1.56
N GLY A 110 9.84 3.44 0.45
CA GLY A 110 10.12 4.29 -0.71
C GLY A 110 11.17 3.66 -1.61
N ILE A 111 11.52 4.32 -2.70
CA ILE A 111 12.86 4.12 -3.29
C ILE A 111 13.83 4.95 -2.46
N CYS A 112 14.83 4.33 -1.84
CA CYS A 112 15.79 5.08 -1.03
C CYS A 112 16.64 5.96 -1.94
N LYS A 113 16.89 7.22 -1.53
CA LYS A 113 17.52 8.24 -2.39
C LYS A 113 16.81 8.33 -3.74
N SER A 114 15.49 8.47 -3.71
CA SER A 114 14.60 8.38 -4.88
C SER A 114 15.05 9.28 -6.04
N ALA A 115 15.45 10.52 -5.78
CA ALA A 115 15.92 11.45 -6.81
C ALA A 115 17.08 10.90 -7.65
N ASP A 116 18.01 10.17 -7.00
CA ASP A 116 19.17 9.59 -7.66
C ASP A 116 18.85 8.22 -8.27
N ARG A 117 18.11 7.39 -7.53
CA ARG A 117 17.93 5.97 -7.85
C ARG A 117 16.76 5.68 -8.78
N ILE A 118 15.77 6.57 -8.88
CA ILE A 118 14.58 6.31 -9.69
C ILE A 118 14.91 6.08 -11.16
N LYS A 119 15.93 6.76 -11.70
CA LYS A 119 16.37 6.58 -13.09
C LYS A 119 16.91 5.17 -13.33
N GLU A 120 17.71 4.67 -12.40
CA GLU A 120 18.30 3.33 -12.51
C GLU A 120 17.26 2.23 -12.27
N VAL A 121 16.35 2.44 -11.31
CA VAL A 121 15.21 1.55 -11.08
C VAL A 121 14.33 1.50 -12.32
N HIS A 122 14.00 2.64 -12.94
CA HIS A 122 13.21 2.67 -14.17
C HIS A 122 13.94 1.96 -15.33
N ARG A 123 15.25 2.15 -15.49
CA ARG A 123 16.04 1.48 -16.53
C ARG A 123 16.04 -0.05 -16.40
N ARG A 124 16.03 -0.57 -15.18
CA ARG A 124 16.12 -2.01 -14.87
C ARG A 124 14.77 -2.71 -14.75
N CYS A 125 13.83 -2.03 -14.10
CA CYS A 125 12.53 -2.57 -13.70
C CYS A 125 11.38 -2.10 -14.58
N GLY A 126 11.58 -1.02 -15.36
CA GLY A 126 10.54 -0.38 -16.14
C GLY A 126 10.13 -1.23 -17.33
N GLU A 127 8.88 -1.05 -17.74
CA GLU A 127 8.39 -1.60 -18.99
C GLU A 127 9.03 -0.89 -20.19
N SER A 128 8.86 -1.47 -21.39
CA SER A 128 9.37 -0.85 -22.61
C SER A 128 8.75 0.53 -22.84
N ALA A 129 9.45 1.43 -23.53
CA ALA A 129 8.92 2.75 -23.90
C ALA A 129 7.59 2.71 -24.68
N ASN A 130 7.31 1.58 -25.35
CA ASN A 130 6.07 1.38 -26.11
C ASN A 130 4.93 0.78 -25.28
N ALA A 131 5.15 0.45 -24.00
CA ALA A 131 4.15 -0.19 -23.15
C ALA A 131 2.88 0.65 -23.03
N ILE A 132 3.01 1.97 -22.84
CA ILE A 132 1.88 2.90 -22.73
C ILE A 132 1.09 2.95 -24.04
N TRP A 133 1.77 2.93 -25.19
CA TRP A 133 1.14 3.04 -26.51
C TRP A 133 0.46 1.75 -26.95
N ASN A 134 0.96 0.60 -26.49
CA ASN A 134 0.43 -0.71 -26.80
C ASN A 134 -0.59 -1.21 -25.77
N ALA A 135 -0.87 -0.44 -24.72
CA ALA A 135 -1.84 -0.81 -23.69
C ALA A 135 -3.25 -0.84 -24.30
N THR A 136 -3.95 -1.96 -24.08
CA THR A 136 -5.37 -2.13 -24.40
C THR A 136 -6.14 -2.12 -23.08
N PHE A 137 -7.09 -1.19 -22.94
CA PHE A 137 -7.89 -0.97 -21.72
C PHE A 137 -9.35 -1.35 -21.95
#